data_AF-A0A183L0E5-F1
#
_entry.id   AF-A0A183L0E5-F1
#
_cell.length_a   1.000
_cell.length_b   1.000
_cell.length_c   1.000
_cell.angle_alpha   90.00
_cell.angle_beta   90.00
_cell.angle_gamma   90.00
#
_symmetry.space_group_name_H-M   'P 1'
#
loop_
_entity.id
_entity.type
_entity.pdbx_description
1 polymer ?
#
loop_
_entity_poly.entity_id
_entity_poly.type
_entity_poly.pdbx_seq_one_letter_code
_entity_poly.pdbx_strand_id
1 'polypeptide(L)'
;MSTPRTYESMKKLLDCAKLDISFTSNIFQSVKFDYPLLSEEYKLIEVPNWLADEVIHERGDQAITLKDEHKSNNTGRVFACISDKTFSVIEAKTSNTLLLASSWWLPSSDGPKENLVLVTPIQAVKNNYFELQQCSAPSLKQLRLLLSPSLYYGPVDDECDSENKSSSLIYFDRDTVETRLPCSKLELNEAFRRLHVCEINGYLRMLDHEYMTQVF
;
A
#
# COMPACT_ATOMS: atom_id res chain seq x y z
N MET A 1 -32.67 -10.24 24.19
CA MET A 1 -32.19 -11.25 23.22
C MET A 1 -33.19 -11.33 22.08
N SER A 2 -32.79 -11.03 20.85
CA SER A 2 -33.70 -11.09 19.70
C SER A 2 -34.00 -12.56 19.38
N THR A 3 -35.27 -12.91 19.17
CA THR A 3 -35.67 -14.26 18.77
C THR A 3 -34.99 -14.64 17.45
N PRO A 4 -34.50 -15.88 17.29
CA PRO A 4 -33.90 -16.30 16.03
C PRO A 4 -34.96 -16.23 14.93
N ARG A 5 -34.68 -15.47 13.86
CA ARG A 5 -35.61 -15.32 12.75
C ARG A 5 -35.71 -16.64 11.98
N THR A 6 -36.92 -17.18 11.86
CA THR A 6 -37.18 -18.37 11.04
C THR A 6 -37.43 -17.99 9.58
N TYR A 7 -37.32 -18.96 8.69
CA TYR A 7 -37.58 -18.77 7.28
C TYR A 7 -39.01 -18.28 7.02
N GLU A 8 -40.03 -18.86 7.68
CA GLU A 8 -41.41 -18.40 7.51
C GLU A 8 -41.61 -16.96 7.99
N SER A 9 -40.93 -16.57 9.08
CA SER A 9 -40.99 -15.21 9.59
C SER A 9 -40.39 -14.22 8.58
N MET A 10 -39.29 -14.59 7.92
CA MET A 10 -38.64 -13.74 6.91
C MET A 10 -39.50 -13.64 5.65
N LYS A 11 -40.10 -14.75 5.21
CA LYS A 11 -41.03 -14.77 4.07
C LYS A 11 -42.24 -13.87 4.29
N LYS A 12 -42.87 -13.93 5.48
CA LYS A 12 -43.96 -13.02 5.84
C LYS A 12 -43.56 -11.55 5.78
N LEU A 13 -42.33 -11.21 6.20
CA LEU A 13 -41.82 -9.84 6.11
C LEU A 13 -41.66 -9.37 4.66
N LEU A 14 -41.20 -10.25 3.76
CA LEU A 14 -41.13 -9.96 2.32
C LEU A 14 -42.51 -9.73 1.71
N ASP A 15 -43.49 -10.56 2.07
CA ASP A 15 -44.87 -10.42 1.62
C ASP A 15 -45.45 -9.07 2.08
N CYS A 16 -45.21 -8.68 3.33
CA CYS A 16 -45.58 -7.35 3.84
C CYS A 16 -44.89 -6.20 3.09
N ALA A 17 -43.65 -6.40 2.66
CA ALA A 17 -42.88 -5.43 1.89
C ALA A 17 -43.27 -5.38 0.39
N LYS A 18 -44.21 -6.23 -0.05
CA LYS A 18 -44.65 -6.36 -1.45
C LYS A 18 -43.50 -6.64 -2.43
N LEU A 19 -42.48 -7.35 -1.97
CA LEU A 19 -41.36 -7.77 -2.81
C LEU A 19 -41.73 -9.04 -3.57
N ASP A 20 -41.28 -9.13 -4.83
CA ASP A 20 -41.55 -10.30 -5.65
C ASP A 20 -40.69 -11.49 -5.21
N ILE A 21 -41.38 -12.53 -4.74
CA ILE A 21 -40.81 -13.75 -4.18
C ILE A 21 -40.08 -14.55 -5.29
N SER A 22 -40.39 -14.31 -6.56
CA SER A 22 -39.72 -14.96 -7.70
C SER A 22 -38.21 -14.68 -7.76
N PHE A 23 -37.76 -13.57 -7.18
CA PHE A 23 -36.34 -13.19 -7.10
C PHE A 23 -35.64 -13.72 -5.82
N THR A 24 -36.37 -14.42 -4.95
CA THR A 24 -35.79 -14.94 -3.71
C THR A 24 -35.22 -16.35 -3.93
N SER A 25 -33.95 -16.52 -3.56
CA SER A 25 -33.38 -17.86 -3.35
C SER A 25 -34.01 -18.48 -2.10
N ASN A 26 -33.83 -19.78 -1.87
CA ASN A 26 -34.22 -20.46 -0.64
C ASN A 26 -33.40 -20.00 0.60
N ILE A 27 -32.65 -18.90 0.50
CA ILE A 27 -31.76 -18.41 1.56
C ILE A 27 -32.10 -16.97 1.91
N PHE A 28 -32.27 -16.73 3.22
CA PHE A 28 -32.23 -15.40 3.79
C PHE A 28 -30.90 -15.17 4.50
N GLN A 29 -30.23 -14.06 4.20
CA GLN A 29 -29.05 -13.62 4.94
C GLN A 29 -29.43 -12.46 5.87
N SER A 30 -29.37 -12.71 7.19
CA SER A 30 -29.57 -11.71 8.22
C SER A 30 -28.23 -11.12 8.62
N VAL A 31 -28.12 -9.79 8.57
CA VAL A 31 -26.92 -9.07 9.00
C VAL A 31 -26.95 -8.88 10.53
N LYS A 32 -25.82 -9.14 11.20
CA LYS A 32 -25.68 -9.00 12.66
C LYS A 32 -24.52 -8.07 13.01
N PHE A 33 -24.75 -7.15 13.94
CA PHE A 33 -23.76 -6.17 14.40
C PHE A 33 -23.37 -6.47 15.85
N ASP A 34 -22.32 -7.28 16.03
CA ASP A 34 -21.94 -7.83 17.35
C ASP A 34 -20.53 -7.42 17.82
N TYR A 35 -19.77 -6.73 16.97
CA TYR A 35 -18.37 -6.39 17.18
C TYR A 35 -18.16 -4.88 17.15
N PRO A 36 -17.03 -4.35 17.66
CA PRO A 36 -16.67 -2.96 17.45
C PRO A 36 -16.54 -2.67 15.94
N LEU A 37 -17.61 -2.13 15.37
CA LEU A 37 -17.76 -1.92 13.93
C LEU A 37 -16.78 -0.88 13.37
N LEU A 38 -16.28 0.02 14.22
CA LEU A 38 -15.27 1.02 13.88
C LEU A 38 -13.84 0.49 14.10
N SER A 39 -13.63 -0.82 14.02
CA SER A 39 -12.31 -1.42 14.19
C SER A 39 -11.32 -0.84 13.16
N GLU A 40 -10.18 -0.34 13.65
CA GLU A 40 -9.06 0.12 12.82
C GLU A 40 -8.18 -1.02 12.32
N GLU A 41 -8.49 -2.27 12.70
CA GLU A 41 -7.77 -3.47 12.27
C GLU A 41 -7.90 -3.74 10.77
N TYR A 42 -8.99 -3.29 10.17
CA TYR A 42 -9.26 -3.46 8.74
C TYR A 42 -9.11 -2.12 8.01
N LYS A 43 -8.25 -2.10 7.01
CA LYS A 43 -8.17 -1.03 6.00
C LYS A 43 -8.47 -1.64 4.63
N LEU A 44 -9.18 -0.89 3.80
CA LEU A 44 -9.50 -1.28 2.43
C LEU A 44 -8.53 -0.58 1.49
N ILE A 45 -7.91 -1.33 0.59
CA ILE A 45 -7.07 -0.79 -0.47
C ILE A 45 -7.66 -1.29 -1.79
N GLU A 46 -7.95 -0.36 -2.69
CA GLU A 46 -8.31 -0.67 -4.06
C GLU A 46 -7.05 -1.00 -4.86
N VAL A 47 -7.07 -2.15 -5.52
CA VAL A 47 -5.98 -2.64 -6.35
C VAL A 47 -6.50 -2.96 -7.75
N PRO A 48 -5.74 -2.68 -8.82
CA PRO A 48 -6.11 -3.09 -10.17
C PRO A 48 -6.06 -4.63 -10.30
N ASN A 49 -6.84 -5.19 -11.23
CA ASN A 49 -6.97 -6.65 -11.39
C ASN A 49 -5.62 -7.39 -11.49
N TRP A 50 -4.67 -6.86 -12.26
CA TRP A 50 -3.36 -7.49 -12.42
C TRP A 50 -2.58 -7.58 -11.10
N LEU A 51 -2.72 -6.58 -10.22
CA LEU A 51 -2.07 -6.56 -8.92
C LEU A 51 -2.81 -7.47 -7.93
N ALA A 52 -4.14 -7.54 -8.04
CA ALA A 52 -4.92 -8.52 -7.28
C ALA A 52 -4.50 -9.95 -7.64
N ASP A 53 -4.32 -10.23 -8.93
CA ASP A 53 -3.82 -11.52 -9.40
C ASP A 53 -2.43 -11.79 -8.84
N GLU A 54 -1.49 -10.84 -8.91
CA GLU A 54 -0.15 -10.97 -8.33
C GLU A 54 -0.21 -11.30 -6.83
N VAL A 55 -0.99 -10.55 -6.05
CA VAL A 55 -1.17 -10.78 -4.60
C VAL A 55 -1.79 -12.16 -4.28
N ILE A 56 -2.69 -12.67 -5.13
CA ILE A 56 -3.36 -13.97 -4.93
C ILE A 56 -2.44 -15.14 -5.33
N HIS A 57 -1.67 -14.98 -6.41
CA HIS A 57 -0.88 -16.05 -7.01
C HIS A 57 0.53 -16.16 -6.41
N GLU A 58 1.14 -15.05 -5.99
CA GLU A 58 2.44 -15.06 -5.32
C GLU A 58 2.31 -15.50 -3.86
N ARG A 59 2.33 -16.82 -3.63
CA ARG A 59 2.28 -17.43 -2.29
C ARG A 59 3.56 -17.25 -1.47
N GLY A 60 4.49 -16.40 -1.87
CA GLY A 60 5.79 -16.27 -1.19
C GLY A 60 6.72 -15.22 -1.79
N ASP A 61 6.35 -13.95 -1.72
CA ASP A 61 7.17 -12.85 -1.21
C ASP A 61 6.30 -11.58 -1.16
N GLN A 62 6.77 -10.49 -0.54
CA GLN A 62 6.02 -9.24 -0.40
C GLN A 62 5.59 -8.66 -1.76
N ALA A 63 4.37 -8.99 -2.22
CA ALA A 63 3.79 -8.42 -3.45
C ALA A 63 3.68 -6.89 -3.37
N ILE A 64 3.42 -6.35 -2.19
CA ILE A 64 3.34 -4.91 -1.94
C ILE A 64 4.05 -4.57 -0.63
N THR A 65 5.03 -3.66 -0.69
CA THR A 65 5.68 -3.09 0.49
C THR A 65 5.20 -1.66 0.71
N LEU A 66 4.61 -1.38 1.88
CA LEU A 66 4.25 -0.01 2.27
C LEU A 66 5.48 0.69 2.87
N LYS A 67 5.78 1.88 2.35
CA LYS A 67 6.86 2.76 2.81
C LYS A 67 6.32 4.15 3.10
N ASP A 68 6.83 4.81 4.12
CA ASP A 68 6.51 6.20 4.42
C ASP A 68 7.65 7.15 4.02
N GLU A 69 7.27 8.37 3.68
CA GLU A 69 8.21 9.46 3.52
C GLU A 69 8.59 10.03 4.88
N HIS A 70 9.84 9.81 5.30
CA HIS A 70 10.34 10.29 6.58
C HIS A 70 10.30 11.83 6.67
N LYS A 71 9.31 12.35 7.40
CA LYS A 71 9.14 13.79 7.70
C LYS A 71 9.07 14.00 9.20
N SER A 72 9.75 15.04 9.69
CA SER A 72 9.88 15.36 11.12
C SER A 72 8.55 15.63 11.85
N ASN A 73 7.48 15.91 11.13
CA ASN A 73 6.17 16.27 11.66
C ASN A 73 5.13 15.13 11.56
N ASN A 74 5.54 13.90 11.24
CA ASN A 74 4.65 12.75 11.04
C ASN A 74 3.55 12.99 9.97
N THR A 75 3.74 13.96 9.06
CA THR A 75 2.85 14.18 7.89
C THR A 75 3.46 13.55 6.63
N GLY A 76 4.20 12.45 6.81
CA GLY A 76 4.76 11.67 5.71
C GLY A 76 3.65 11.14 4.82
N ARG A 77 3.88 11.15 3.50
CA ARG A 77 3.01 10.42 2.57
C ARG A 77 3.35 8.94 2.63
N VAL A 78 2.35 8.10 2.39
CA VAL A 78 2.52 6.65 2.30
C VAL A 78 2.56 6.24 0.84
N PHE A 79 3.47 5.33 0.52
CA PHE A 79 3.66 4.78 -0.80
C PHE A 79 3.58 3.25 -0.73
N ALA A 80 2.93 2.66 -1.73
CA ALA A 80 2.96 1.23 -1.98
C ALA A 80 3.99 0.97 -3.09
N CYS A 81 5.04 0.22 -2.75
CA CYS A 81 6.10 -0.14 -3.68
C CYS A 81 5.93 -1.61 -4.05
N ILE A 82 5.92 -1.89 -5.34
CA ILE A 82 6.12 -3.23 -5.88
C ILE A 82 7.56 -3.35 -6.41
N SER A 83 7.89 -4.45 -7.07
CA SER A 83 9.24 -4.70 -7.57
C SER A 83 9.77 -3.61 -8.51
N ASP A 84 8.92 -3.10 -9.41
CA ASP A 84 9.28 -2.18 -10.50
C ASP A 84 8.62 -0.80 -10.45
N LYS A 85 7.57 -0.62 -9.63
CA LYS A 85 6.75 0.61 -9.60
C LYS A 85 6.43 1.06 -8.18
N THR A 86 6.19 2.37 -8.07
CA THR A 86 5.72 2.99 -6.84
C THR A 86 4.36 3.66 -7.05
N PHE A 87 3.49 3.53 -6.06
CA PHE A 87 2.16 4.12 -6.01
C PHE A 87 2.05 5.01 -4.77
N SER A 88 1.50 6.21 -4.92
CA SER A 88 1.04 7.01 -3.79
C SER A 88 -0.26 6.41 -3.26
N VAL A 89 -0.36 6.25 -1.94
CA VAL A 89 -1.57 5.76 -1.28
C VAL A 89 -2.43 6.97 -0.90
N ILE A 90 -3.65 7.04 -1.43
CA ILE A 90 -4.55 8.18 -1.26
C ILE A 90 -5.84 7.73 -0.60
N GLU A 91 -6.26 8.39 0.47
CA GLU A 91 -7.54 8.11 1.11
C GLU A 91 -8.70 8.68 0.29
N ALA A 92 -9.61 7.81 -0.14
CA ALA A 92 -10.85 8.16 -0.81
C ALA A 92 -12.02 7.93 0.15
N LYS A 93 -12.89 8.94 0.31
CA LYS A 93 -14.11 8.85 1.12
C LYS A 93 -15.29 8.47 0.25
N THR A 94 -16.12 7.56 0.73
CA THR A 94 -17.37 7.15 0.07
C THR A 94 -18.56 7.81 0.73
N SER A 95 -19.57 8.18 -0.08
CA SER A 95 -20.90 8.52 0.43
C SER A 95 -21.66 7.30 0.95
N ASN A 96 -21.27 6.11 0.49
CA ASN A 96 -21.85 4.83 0.88
C ASN A 96 -21.13 4.24 2.10
N THR A 97 -21.87 3.45 2.86
CA THR A 97 -21.33 2.64 3.97
C THR A 97 -20.96 1.26 3.44
N LEU A 98 -19.70 0.88 3.62
CA LEU A 98 -19.17 -0.44 3.28
C LEU A 98 -19.26 -1.35 4.51
N LEU A 99 -19.89 -2.51 4.34
CA LEU A 99 -20.01 -3.53 5.38
C LEU A 99 -19.08 -4.70 5.05
N LEU A 100 -18.09 -4.93 5.90
CA LEU A 100 -17.15 -6.04 5.75
C LEU A 100 -17.68 -7.25 6.53
N ALA A 101 -17.80 -8.38 5.84
CA ALA A 101 -18.03 -9.68 6.44
C ALA A 101 -17.30 -10.76 5.64
N SER A 102 -16.81 -11.77 6.34
CA SER A 102 -16.05 -12.89 5.77
C SER A 102 -16.92 -14.06 5.29
N SER A 103 -18.21 -14.05 5.64
CA SER A 103 -19.11 -15.20 5.46
C SER A 103 -20.34 -14.88 4.61
N TRP A 104 -20.20 -13.95 3.66
CA TRP A 104 -21.26 -13.70 2.68
C TRP A 104 -21.53 -14.96 1.86
N TRP A 105 -22.77 -15.42 1.87
CA TRP A 105 -23.22 -16.37 0.88
C TRP A 105 -23.44 -15.62 -0.44
N LEU A 106 -22.73 -16.07 -1.47
CA LEU A 106 -22.92 -15.60 -2.84
C LEU A 106 -23.67 -16.68 -3.61
N PRO A 107 -24.63 -16.32 -4.47
CA PRO A 107 -25.31 -17.29 -5.32
C PRO A 107 -24.30 -17.98 -6.25
N SER A 108 -23.95 -19.23 -5.94
CA SER A 108 -23.25 -20.14 -6.84
C SER A 108 -24.27 -20.97 -7.62
N SER A 109 -23.84 -21.55 -8.75
CA SER A 109 -24.67 -22.38 -9.62
C SER A 109 -25.30 -23.59 -8.91
N ASP A 110 -24.72 -24.07 -7.81
CA ASP A 110 -25.30 -25.08 -6.91
C ASP A 110 -25.83 -24.41 -5.61
N GLY A 111 -26.98 -23.76 -5.73
CA GLY A 111 -27.70 -23.24 -4.56
C GLY A 111 -28.22 -24.36 -3.65
N PRO A 112 -28.26 -24.16 -2.32
CA PRO A 112 -28.86 -25.14 -1.42
C PRO A 112 -30.34 -25.34 -1.76
N LYS A 113 -30.74 -26.62 -1.78
CA LYS A 113 -32.12 -27.03 -2.06
C LYS A 113 -33.07 -26.75 -0.89
N GLU A 114 -32.51 -26.48 0.30
CA GLU A 114 -33.25 -26.28 1.54
C GLU A 114 -33.42 -24.80 1.87
N ASN A 115 -34.51 -24.50 2.59
CA ASN A 115 -34.82 -23.17 3.09
C ASN A 115 -33.95 -22.83 4.31
N LEU A 116 -33.05 -21.85 4.18
CA LEU A 116 -32.06 -21.51 5.21
C LEU A 116 -32.12 -20.04 5.60
N VAL A 117 -31.83 -19.77 6.87
CA VAL A 117 -31.57 -18.41 7.37
C VAL A 117 -30.14 -18.37 7.89
N LEU A 118 -29.27 -17.67 7.18
CA LEU A 118 -27.87 -17.48 7.54
C LEU A 118 -27.72 -16.17 8.31
N VAL A 119 -26.94 -16.19 9.38
CA VAL A 119 -26.59 -14.99 10.14
C VAL A 119 -25.17 -14.60 9.78
N THR A 120 -25.01 -13.42 9.18
CA THR A 120 -23.72 -12.89 8.72
C THR A 120 -23.27 -11.79 9.70
N PRO A 121 -22.25 -12.06 10.54
CA PRO A 121 -21.70 -11.04 11.41
C PRO A 121 -20.88 -10.03 10.62
N ILE A 122 -21.15 -8.74 10.83
CA ILE A 122 -20.34 -7.65 10.30
C ILE A 122 -19.10 -7.49 11.17
N GLN A 123 -17.94 -7.56 10.53
CA GLN A 123 -16.63 -7.42 11.15
C GLN A 123 -16.20 -5.96 11.22
N ALA A 124 -16.51 -5.16 10.20
CA ALA A 124 -16.20 -3.74 10.17
C ALA A 124 -17.18 -2.95 9.29
N VAL A 125 -17.30 -1.67 9.61
CA VAL A 125 -18.04 -0.68 8.84
C VAL A 125 -17.07 0.41 8.41
N LYS A 126 -16.98 0.67 7.10
CA LYS A 126 -16.05 1.64 6.53
C LYS A 126 -16.79 2.65 5.66
N ASN A 127 -16.27 3.86 5.61
CA ASN A 127 -16.73 4.96 4.77
C ASN A 127 -15.58 5.55 3.93
N ASN A 128 -14.47 4.83 3.88
CA ASN A 128 -13.28 5.18 3.14
C ASN A 128 -12.55 3.91 2.71
N TYR A 129 -11.72 4.08 1.70
CA TYR A 129 -10.74 3.11 1.25
C TYR A 129 -9.53 3.88 0.73
N PHE A 130 -8.45 3.17 0.44
CA PHE A 130 -7.24 3.76 -0.12
C PHE A 130 -7.09 3.39 -1.59
N GLU A 131 -6.82 4.37 -2.42
CA GLU A 131 -6.51 4.20 -3.84
C GLU A 131 -5.01 4.20 -4.06
N LEU A 132 -4.57 3.43 -5.06
CA LEU A 132 -3.18 3.42 -5.52
C LEU A 132 -3.04 4.27 -6.77
N GLN A 133 -2.36 5.41 -6.65
CA GLN A 133 -2.04 6.27 -7.78
C GLN A 133 -0.57 6.08 -8.17
N GLN A 134 -0.30 5.52 -9.36
CA GLN A 134 1.08 5.34 -9.83
C GLN A 134 1.80 6.69 -9.89
N CYS A 135 3.02 6.74 -9.36
CA CYS A 135 3.83 7.95 -9.31
C CYS A 135 5.30 7.63 -9.57
N SER A 136 6.02 8.57 -10.18
CA SER A 136 7.48 8.46 -10.30
C SER A 136 8.15 8.79 -8.96
N ALA A 137 8.73 7.77 -8.31
CA ALA A 137 9.48 7.91 -7.07
C ALA A 137 10.84 7.18 -7.20
N PRO A 138 11.91 7.63 -6.52
CA PRO A 138 11.94 8.74 -5.57
C PRO A 138 12.00 10.09 -6.30
N SER A 139 11.67 11.17 -5.59
CA SER A 139 11.91 12.51 -6.13
C SER A 139 13.42 12.72 -6.30
N LEU A 140 13.88 13.00 -7.53
CA LEU A 140 15.30 13.31 -7.79
C LEU A 140 15.80 14.45 -6.92
N LYS A 141 14.93 15.43 -6.61
CA LYS A 141 15.26 16.53 -5.71
C LYS A 141 15.56 16.02 -4.29
N GLN A 142 14.79 15.05 -3.79
CA GLN A 142 14.98 14.48 -2.47
C GLN A 142 16.22 13.60 -2.41
N LEU A 143 16.44 12.77 -3.43
CA LEU A 143 17.64 11.96 -3.54
C LEU A 143 18.90 12.84 -3.59
N ARG A 144 18.87 13.91 -4.40
CA ARG A 144 19.97 14.89 -4.46
C ARG A 144 20.20 15.61 -3.13
N LEU A 145 19.13 15.96 -2.41
CA LEU A 145 19.24 16.59 -1.09
C LEU A 145 19.79 15.61 -0.04
N LEU A 146 19.42 14.33 -0.13
CA LEU A 146 19.92 13.29 0.76
C LEU A 146 21.43 13.07 0.53
N LEU A 147 21.87 13.02 -0.74
CA LEU A 147 23.26 12.76 -1.11
C LEU A 147 24.12 14.02 -1.27
N SER A 148 23.59 15.23 -1.06
CA SER A 148 24.38 16.46 -1.17
C SER A 148 25.59 16.50 -0.22
N PRO A 149 25.54 15.92 1.00
CA PRO A 149 26.72 15.84 1.86
C PRO A 149 27.79 14.84 1.36
N SER A 150 27.46 13.96 0.40
CA SER A 150 28.35 12.93 -0.14
C SER A 150 28.73 13.18 -1.61
N LEU A 151 28.93 14.45 -1.97
CA LEU A 151 29.48 14.83 -3.28
C LEU A 151 30.92 14.35 -3.43
N TYR A 152 31.27 13.88 -4.62
CA TYR A 152 32.59 13.38 -4.96
C TYR A 152 33.24 14.23 -6.06
N TYR A 153 34.37 14.87 -5.71
CA TYR A 153 35.13 15.78 -6.58
C TYR A 153 36.34 15.11 -7.26
N GLY A 154 36.68 13.88 -6.86
CA GLY A 154 37.81 13.13 -7.40
C GLY A 154 38.69 12.52 -6.30
N PRO A 155 39.67 11.67 -6.67
CA PRO A 155 40.48 10.93 -5.71
C PRO A 155 41.39 11.84 -4.89
N VAL A 156 41.93 12.92 -5.49
CA VAL A 156 42.85 13.85 -4.81
C VAL A 156 42.12 14.63 -3.69
N ASP A 157 40.92 15.12 -3.97
CA ASP A 157 40.13 15.86 -3.01
C ASP A 157 39.57 14.95 -1.91
N ASP A 158 39.22 13.70 -2.24
CA ASP A 158 38.74 12.71 -1.27
C ASP A 158 39.84 12.28 -0.28
N GLU A 159 41.07 12.11 -0.76
CA GLU A 159 42.24 11.86 0.10
C GLU A 159 42.52 13.06 1.02
N CYS A 160 42.46 14.29 0.49
CA CYS A 160 42.65 15.52 1.27
C CYS A 160 41.56 15.74 2.33
N ASP A 161 40.30 15.40 2.01
CA ASP A 161 39.17 15.45 2.95
C ASP A 161 39.27 14.37 4.03
N SER A 162 39.85 13.21 3.71
CA SER A 162 40.08 12.12 4.66
C SER A 162 41.15 12.46 5.72
N GLU A 163 42.16 13.27 5.35
CA GLU A 163 43.21 13.72 6.27
C GLU A 163 42.79 14.89 7.18
N ASN A 164 41.76 15.66 6.79
CA ASN A 164 41.38 16.91 7.47
C ASN A 164 40.10 16.88 8.33
N LYS A 165 39.28 15.81 8.34
CA LYS A 165 37.92 15.89 8.95
C LYS A 165 37.60 14.82 9.99
N SER A 166 37.72 15.24 11.25
CA SER A 166 37.12 14.61 12.45
C SER A 166 35.64 14.97 12.67
N SER A 167 34.91 15.54 11.70
CA SER A 167 33.48 15.83 11.91
C SER A 167 32.74 16.14 10.60
N SER A 168 31.53 15.58 10.49
CA SER A 168 30.39 16.02 9.66
C SER A 168 30.21 15.61 8.19
N LEU A 169 31.03 14.72 7.60
CA LEU A 169 30.62 14.08 6.33
C LEU A 169 29.66 12.92 6.62
N ILE A 170 28.42 13.04 6.16
CA ILE A 170 27.39 12.00 6.31
C ILE A 170 27.40 11.17 5.03
N TYR A 171 27.87 9.93 5.16
CA TYR A 171 27.81 8.94 4.10
C TYR A 171 26.62 8.01 4.30
N PHE A 172 26.06 7.55 3.19
CA PHE A 172 24.95 6.61 3.18
C PHE A 172 25.34 5.36 2.41
N ASP A 173 25.12 4.19 3.01
CA ASP A 173 25.12 2.94 2.26
C ASP A 173 23.82 2.80 1.45
N ARG A 174 23.80 1.81 0.56
CA ARG A 174 22.63 1.52 -0.28
C ARG A 174 21.38 1.21 0.54
N ASP A 175 21.51 0.38 1.56
CA ASP A 175 20.37 -0.09 2.37
C ASP A 175 19.71 1.06 3.14
N THR A 176 20.50 2.01 3.62
CA THR A 176 20.04 3.22 4.31
C THR A 176 19.26 4.11 3.35
N VAL A 177 19.72 4.28 2.12
CA VAL A 177 18.98 5.06 1.10
C VAL A 177 17.69 4.35 0.70
N GLU A 178 17.72 3.03 0.51
CA GLU A 178 16.55 2.21 0.17
C GLU A 178 15.47 2.21 1.26
N THR A 179 15.89 2.33 2.52
CA THR A 179 15.00 2.44 3.68
C THR A 179 14.43 3.85 3.84
N ARG A 180 15.20 4.89 3.53
CA ARG A 180 14.77 6.30 3.68
C ARG A 180 13.92 6.83 2.54
N LEU A 181 14.07 6.27 1.34
CA LEU A 181 13.35 6.72 0.16
C LEU A 181 12.20 5.78 -0.19
N PRO A 182 10.95 6.27 -0.20
CA PRO A 182 9.80 5.45 -0.55
C PRO A 182 9.73 5.25 -2.07
N CYS A 183 10.40 4.21 -2.55
CA CYS A 183 10.41 3.83 -3.96
C CYS A 183 10.73 2.33 -4.17
N SER A 184 10.39 1.85 -5.36
CA SER A 184 10.79 0.54 -5.87
C SER A 184 12.29 0.47 -6.14
N LYS A 185 12.85 -0.74 -6.14
CA LYS A 185 14.28 -0.96 -6.39
C LYS A 185 14.68 -0.52 -7.79
N LEU A 186 13.82 -0.76 -8.78
CA LEU A 186 14.09 -0.41 -10.17
C LEU A 186 14.14 1.11 -10.34
N GLU A 187 13.15 1.84 -9.85
CA GLU A 187 13.11 3.29 -10.00
C GLU A 187 14.24 3.99 -9.22
N LEU A 188 14.64 3.45 -8.07
CA LEU A 188 15.80 3.98 -7.34
C LEU A 188 17.09 3.84 -8.15
N ASN A 189 17.31 2.69 -8.79
CA ASN A 189 18.48 2.48 -9.63
C ASN A 189 18.47 3.40 -10.86
N GLU A 190 17.31 3.64 -11.47
CA GLU A 190 17.18 4.66 -12.52
C GLU A 190 17.50 6.07 -12.01
N ALA A 191 17.04 6.41 -10.80
CA ALA A 191 17.33 7.70 -10.17
C ALA A 191 18.84 7.87 -9.89
N PHE A 192 19.53 6.83 -9.43
CA PHE A 192 20.98 6.82 -9.28
C PHE A 192 21.70 7.08 -10.60
N ARG A 193 21.28 6.42 -11.69
CA ARG A 193 21.87 6.65 -13.02
C ARG A 193 21.68 8.08 -13.50
N ARG A 194 20.48 8.65 -13.29
CA ARG A 194 20.16 10.03 -13.71
C ARG A 194 20.93 11.10 -12.94
N LEU A 195 21.29 10.82 -11.68
CA LEU A 195 22.08 11.72 -10.84
C LEU A 195 23.57 11.39 -10.81
N HIS A 196 24.02 10.44 -11.63
CA HIS A 196 25.41 9.97 -11.64
C HIS A 196 25.92 9.60 -10.24
N VAL A 197 25.09 8.85 -9.51
CA VAL A 197 25.44 8.31 -8.19
C VAL A 197 26.22 7.01 -8.38
N CYS A 198 27.35 6.91 -7.71
CA CYS A 198 28.23 5.74 -7.74
C CYS A 198 28.50 5.25 -6.31
N GLU A 199 28.85 3.98 -6.19
CA GLU A 199 29.32 3.40 -4.94
C GLU A 199 30.84 3.51 -4.86
N ILE A 200 31.34 4.28 -3.90
CA ILE A 200 32.77 4.53 -3.68
C ILE A 200 33.06 4.19 -2.22
N ASN A 201 33.99 3.27 -1.98
CA ASN A 201 34.36 2.79 -0.65
C ASN A 201 33.17 2.26 0.17
N GLY A 202 32.19 1.63 -0.48
CA GLY A 202 30.97 1.10 0.16
C GLY A 202 29.90 2.15 0.47
N TYR A 203 30.07 3.40 0.02
CA TYR A 203 29.11 4.48 0.23
C TYR A 203 28.59 5.05 -1.09
N LEU A 204 27.33 5.46 -1.10
CA LEU A 204 26.71 6.14 -2.23
C LEU A 204 27.15 7.60 -2.27
N ARG A 205 27.79 7.97 -3.38
CA ARG A 205 28.33 9.31 -3.64
C ARG A 205 27.85 9.82 -4.98
N MET A 206 27.53 11.11 -5.02
CA MET A 206 27.10 11.78 -6.25
C MET A 206 28.30 12.46 -6.89
N LEU A 207 28.56 12.17 -8.17
CA LEU A 207 29.70 12.74 -8.88
C LEU A 207 29.46 14.24 -9.15
N ASP A 208 30.45 15.07 -8.82
CA ASP A 208 30.41 16.48 -9.14
C ASP A 208 30.52 16.73 -10.65
N HIS A 209 29.90 17.81 -11.13
CA HIS A 209 29.87 18.14 -12.55
C HIS A 209 31.26 18.44 -13.13
N GLU A 210 32.14 19.11 -12.38
CA GLU A 210 33.50 19.41 -12.84
C GLU A 210 34.31 18.12 -12.99
N TYR A 211 34.21 17.22 -12.01
CA TYR A 211 34.86 15.91 -12.07
C TYR A 211 34.31 15.05 -13.22
N MET A 212 33.00 15.03 -13.41
CA MET A 212 32.35 14.34 -14.54
C MET A 212 32.93 14.80 -15.88
N THR A 213 33.15 16.11 -16.06
CA THR A 213 33.67 16.68 -17.32
C THR A 213 35.14 16.28 -17.58
N GLN A 214 35.90 15.91 -16.54
CA GLN A 214 37.30 15.48 -16.68
C GLN A 214 37.44 13.99 -17.00
N VAL A 215 36.46 13.18 -16.60
CA VAL A 215 36.52 11.71 -16.69
C VAL A 215 35.69 11.16 -17.86
N PHE A 216 34.67 11.89 -18.31
CA PHE A 216 33.81 11.54 -19.46
C PHE A 216 34.09 12.44 -20.67
#